data_AF-A0A1F6T823-F1
#
_entry.id   AF-A0A1F6T823-F1
#
_cell.length_a   1.000
_cell.length_b   1.000
_cell.length_c   1.000
_cell.angle_alpha   90.00
_cell.angle_beta   90.00
_cell.angle_gamma   90.00
#
_symmetry.space_group_name_H-M   'P 1'
#
loop_
_entity.id
_entity.type
_entity.pdbx_description
1 polymer ?
#
loop_
_entity_poly.entity_id
_entity_poly.type
_entity_poly.pdbx_seq_one_letter_code
_entity_poly.pdbx_strand_id
1 'polypeptide(L)'
;MRGNLSPSRHELHPPWALGEQEFPACCTRCGDCIRACARGLLEPGSGGFPRVNFAQGACSFCGDCARACRAGALEYSPRTPPWRVKAVVTGDCLTLRGVVCRSCGEHCDGGAIHFRFSRRGIGQPRVSPAECTGCGACHAACPVRAVSFRNDAASQEDRA
;
A
#
# COMPACT_ATOMS: atom_id res chain seq x y z
N MET A 1 3.08 -34.19 -1.08
CA MET A 1 2.91 -32.80 -1.53
C MET A 1 2.32 -31.99 -0.38
N ARG A 2 3.16 -31.35 0.44
CA ARG A 2 2.68 -30.43 1.50
C ARG A 2 2.87 -29.02 0.98
N GLY A 3 1.76 -28.39 0.58
CA GLY A 3 1.75 -26.99 0.17
C GLY A 3 2.11 -26.12 1.37
N ASN A 4 3.20 -25.38 1.24
CA ASN A 4 3.57 -24.34 2.19
C ASN A 4 2.57 -23.19 2.06
N LEU A 5 1.53 -23.18 2.90
CA LEU A 5 0.57 -22.07 3.06
C LEU A 5 1.06 -21.11 4.13
N SER A 6 2.33 -20.68 4.05
CA SER A 6 2.72 -19.46 4.75
C SER A 6 2.07 -18.31 3.98
N PRO A 7 1.11 -17.54 4.55
CA PRO A 7 0.72 -16.29 3.93
C PRO A 7 2.01 -15.47 3.79
N SER A 8 2.31 -15.08 2.57
CA SER A 8 3.37 -14.14 2.22
C SER A 8 3.25 -12.96 3.20
N ARG A 9 4.25 -12.82 4.09
CA ARG A 9 4.39 -11.79 5.15
C ARG A 9 4.35 -10.33 4.66
N HIS A 10 3.92 -10.08 3.42
CA HIS A 10 4.04 -8.83 2.69
C HIS A 10 2.81 -8.51 1.82
N GLU A 11 1.72 -9.26 1.91
CA GLU A 11 0.48 -8.86 1.23
C GLU A 11 -0.19 -7.72 1.99
N LEU A 12 -0.51 -6.65 1.27
CA LEU A 12 -1.12 -5.47 1.84
C LEU A 12 -2.62 -5.72 2.00
N HIS A 13 -3.07 -5.83 3.25
CA HIS A 13 -4.50 -5.94 3.56
C HIS A 13 -5.27 -4.68 3.14
N PRO A 14 -6.59 -4.78 2.94
CA PRO A 14 -7.42 -3.63 2.60
C PRO A 14 -7.37 -2.52 3.66
N PRO A 15 -7.74 -1.29 3.30
CA PRO A 15 -7.92 -0.22 4.28
C PRO A 15 -8.90 -0.62 5.40
N TRP A 16 -8.60 -0.16 6.62
CA TRP A 16 -9.26 -0.46 7.87
C TRP A 16 -9.24 -1.93 8.29
N ALA A 17 -8.35 -2.74 7.72
CA ALA A 17 -8.12 -4.09 8.22
C ALA A 17 -7.68 -4.06 9.69
N LEU A 18 -8.19 -5.04 10.45
CA LEU A 18 -7.67 -5.36 11.77
C LEU A 18 -6.17 -5.72 11.70
N GLY A 19 -5.54 -5.89 12.86
CA GLY A 19 -4.13 -6.26 12.93
C GLY A 19 -3.83 -7.59 12.21
N GLU A 20 -2.55 -7.83 11.92
CA GLU A 20 -2.08 -9.02 11.15
C GLU A 20 -2.57 -10.36 11.73
N GLN A 21 -2.85 -10.43 13.03
CA GLN A 21 -3.35 -11.64 13.70
C GLN A 21 -4.88 -11.72 13.73
N GLU A 22 -5.56 -10.58 13.90
CA GLU A 22 -7.01 -10.52 14.06
C GLU A 22 -7.71 -10.57 12.70
N PHE A 23 -7.12 -9.96 11.68
CA PHE A 23 -7.69 -9.93 10.34
C PHE A 23 -7.92 -11.34 9.76
N PRO A 24 -6.94 -12.27 9.80
CA PRO A 24 -7.17 -13.65 9.33
C PRO A 24 -8.18 -14.44 10.17
N ALA A 25 -8.32 -14.10 11.46
CA ALA A 25 -9.27 -14.75 12.37
C ALA A 25 -10.72 -14.31 12.10
N CYS A 26 -10.94 -13.04 11.73
CA CYS A 26 -12.26 -12.49 11.45
C CYS A 26 -12.67 -12.61 9.97
N CYS A 27 -11.72 -12.58 9.03
CA CYS A 27 -12.03 -12.55 7.60
C CYS A 27 -12.55 -13.91 7.10
N THR A 28 -13.81 -13.94 6.67
CA THR A 28 -14.46 -15.14 6.09
C THR A 28 -14.13 -15.40 4.64
N ARG A 29 -13.31 -14.54 4.00
CA ARG A 29 -12.90 -14.64 2.59
C ARG A 29 -14.08 -14.64 1.59
N CYS A 30 -15.20 -14.01 1.95
CA CYS A 30 -16.40 -13.94 1.12
C CYS A 30 -16.22 -13.11 -0.18
N GLY A 31 -15.22 -12.24 -0.24
CA GLY A 31 -14.95 -11.38 -1.40
C GLY A 31 -15.88 -10.15 -1.52
N ASP A 32 -16.70 -9.85 -0.51
CA ASP A 32 -17.61 -8.69 -0.56
C ASP A 32 -16.86 -7.36 -0.68
N CYS A 33 -15.76 -7.21 0.05
CA CYS A 33 -14.90 -6.03 -0.04
C CYS A 33 -14.28 -5.87 -1.44
N ILE A 34 -13.92 -6.97 -2.11
CA ILE A 34 -13.37 -6.97 -3.46
C ILE A 34 -14.41 -6.44 -4.44
N ARG A 35 -15.64 -6.97 -4.38
CA ARG A 35 -16.76 -6.54 -5.23
C ARG A 35 -17.19 -5.09 -4.98
N ALA A 36 -17.11 -4.63 -3.73
CA ALA A 36 -17.45 -3.26 -3.35
C ALA A 36 -16.41 -2.22 -3.81
N CYS A 37 -15.19 -2.63 -4.16
CA CYS A 37 -14.15 -1.70 -4.58
C CYS A 37 -14.37 -1.24 -6.03
N ALA A 38 -15.07 -0.11 -6.22
CA ALA A 38 -15.32 0.48 -7.54
C ALA A 38 -14.03 0.82 -8.32
N ARG A 39 -12.90 0.99 -7.62
CA ARG A 39 -11.59 1.25 -8.22
C ARG A 39 -10.84 -0.02 -8.67
N GLY A 40 -11.34 -1.21 -8.34
CA GLY A 40 -10.72 -2.48 -8.72
C GLY A 40 -9.34 -2.72 -8.08
N LEU A 41 -9.08 -2.14 -6.92
CA LEU A 41 -7.78 -2.23 -6.23
C LEU A 41 -7.63 -3.50 -5.38
N LEU A 42 -8.74 -4.17 -5.07
CA LEU A 42 -8.74 -5.33 -4.20
C LEU A 42 -8.86 -6.59 -5.04
N GLU A 43 -8.04 -7.60 -4.73
CA GLU A 43 -8.06 -8.89 -5.41
C GLU A 43 -7.79 -10.04 -4.43
N PRO A 44 -8.17 -11.29 -4.74
CA PRO A 44 -7.85 -12.43 -3.89
C PRO A 44 -6.34 -12.68 -3.86
N GLY A 45 -5.76 -12.61 -2.67
CA GLY A 45 -4.37 -12.93 -2.34
C GLY A 45 -4.17 -14.36 -1.85
N SER A 46 -3.04 -14.57 -1.18
CA SER A 46 -2.66 -15.87 -0.63
C SER A 46 -3.71 -16.36 0.37
N GLY A 47 -4.08 -17.64 0.27
CA GLY A 47 -5.11 -18.23 1.13
C GLY A 47 -6.53 -17.70 0.88
N GLY A 48 -6.75 -16.88 -0.16
CA GLY A 48 -8.04 -16.29 -0.50
C GLY A 48 -8.39 -15.03 0.29
N PHE A 49 -7.45 -14.49 1.07
CA PHE A 49 -7.63 -13.21 1.75
C PHE A 49 -7.57 -12.04 0.75
N PRO A 50 -8.39 -11.00 0.89
CA PRO A 50 -8.32 -9.85 0.00
C PRO A 50 -7.00 -9.10 0.20
N ARG A 51 -6.32 -8.73 -0.89
CA ARG A 51 -5.11 -7.92 -0.90
C ARG A 51 -5.27 -6.70 -1.80
N VAL A 52 -4.44 -5.68 -1.58
CA VAL A 52 -4.39 -4.47 -2.41
C VAL A 52 -3.38 -4.62 -3.53
N ASN A 53 -3.77 -4.18 -4.73
CA ASN A 53 -2.94 -4.12 -5.92
C ASN A 53 -2.92 -2.71 -6.52
N PHE A 54 -1.86 -1.97 -6.23
CA PHE A 54 -1.68 -0.60 -6.73
C PHE A 54 -1.32 -0.53 -8.22
N ALA A 55 -1.09 -1.66 -8.91
CA ALA A 55 -0.93 -1.65 -10.37
C ALA A 55 -2.23 -1.25 -11.09
N GLN A 56 -3.39 -1.36 -10.43
CA GLN A 56 -4.71 -0.99 -10.96
C GLN A 56 -5.07 0.49 -10.73
N GLY A 57 -4.32 1.21 -9.89
CA GLY A 57 -4.56 2.62 -9.61
C GLY A 57 -4.28 3.01 -8.16
N ALA A 58 -5.05 3.97 -7.65
CA ALA A 58 -4.93 4.51 -6.29
C ALA A 58 -6.24 4.39 -5.51
N CYS A 59 -6.11 4.12 -4.20
CA CYS A 59 -7.21 4.12 -3.25
C CYS A 59 -7.66 5.55 -2.95
N SER A 60 -8.96 5.79 -3.09
CA SER A 60 -9.62 7.06 -2.73
C SER A 60 -10.06 7.13 -1.26
N PHE A 61 -9.83 6.07 -0.49
CA PHE A 61 -10.30 5.93 0.89
C PHE A 61 -11.81 6.18 1.06
N CYS A 62 -12.63 5.73 0.10
CA CYS A 62 -14.10 5.89 0.16
C CYS A 62 -14.77 5.12 1.31
N GLY A 63 -14.15 4.05 1.80
CA GLY A 63 -14.68 3.22 2.89
C GLY A 63 -15.63 2.10 2.46
N ASP A 64 -15.95 1.97 1.17
CA ASP A 64 -16.93 0.99 0.69
C ASP A 64 -16.52 -0.46 0.99
N CYS A 65 -15.23 -0.78 0.87
CA CYS A 65 -14.70 -2.10 1.21
C CYS A 65 -14.94 -2.46 2.68
N ALA A 66 -14.75 -1.50 3.59
CA ALA A 66 -14.92 -1.69 5.02
C ALA A 66 -16.41 -1.79 5.39
N ARG A 67 -17.27 -0.93 4.81
CA ARG A 67 -18.73 -0.99 5.01
C ARG A 67 -19.36 -2.28 4.49
N ALA A 68 -18.79 -2.87 3.43
CA ALA A 68 -19.25 -4.16 2.91
C ALA A 68 -18.85 -5.36 3.80
N CYS A 69 -17.89 -5.19 4.73
CA CYS A 69 -17.37 -6.27 5.55
C CYS A 69 -18.31 -6.63 6.71
N ARG A 70 -19.24 -7.56 6.48
CA ARG A 70 -20.17 -8.04 7.53
C ARG A 70 -19.49 -8.85 8.64
N ALA A 71 -18.33 -9.45 8.34
CA ALA A 71 -17.59 -10.28 9.28
C ALA A 71 -16.79 -9.46 10.32
N GLY A 72 -16.73 -8.13 10.18
CA GLY A 72 -15.99 -7.27 11.10
C GLY A 72 -14.47 -7.32 10.94
N ALA A 73 -13.95 -7.91 9.86
CA ALA A 73 -12.50 -7.93 9.62
C ALA A 73 -11.94 -6.57 9.16
N LEU A 74 -12.81 -5.65 8.71
CA LEU A 74 -12.47 -4.29 8.34
C LEU A 74 -13.34 -3.32 9.16
N GLU A 75 -12.73 -2.44 9.96
CA GLU A 75 -13.42 -1.54 10.88
C GLU A 75 -13.33 -0.07 10.41
N TYR A 76 -14.31 0.36 9.63
CA TYR A 76 -14.34 1.74 9.15
C TYR A 76 -14.44 2.73 10.30
N SER A 77 -13.47 3.64 10.39
CA SER A 77 -13.56 4.82 11.23
C SER A 77 -12.96 6.03 10.50
N PRO A 78 -13.69 7.16 10.42
CA PRO A 78 -13.18 8.38 9.81
C PRO A 78 -12.12 9.08 10.67
N ARG A 79 -11.95 8.67 11.93
CA ARG A 79 -10.99 9.27 12.87
C ARG A 79 -9.66 8.52 12.92
N THR A 80 -9.62 7.30 12.38
CA THR A 80 -8.39 6.50 12.33
C THR A 80 -7.81 6.51 10.93
N PRO A 81 -6.47 6.48 10.81
CA PRO A 81 -5.85 6.34 9.50
C PRO A 81 -6.30 5.02 8.85
N PRO A 82 -6.53 5.00 7.52
CA PRO A 82 -7.00 3.80 6.84
C PRO A 82 -6.04 2.61 6.98
N TRP A 83 -4.75 2.87 7.12
CA TRP A 83 -3.72 1.86 7.38
C TRP A 83 -2.39 2.53 7.75
N ARG A 84 -1.37 1.72 8.03
CA ARG A 84 0.02 2.16 8.24
C ARG A 84 0.92 1.86 7.05
N VAL A 85 0.34 1.65 5.87
CA VAL A 85 1.08 1.36 4.64
C VAL A 85 1.77 2.63 4.13
N LYS A 86 3.07 2.53 3.84
CA LYS A 86 3.90 3.65 3.37
C LYS A 86 4.62 3.29 2.07
N ALA A 87 4.75 4.27 1.18
CA ALA A 87 5.48 4.13 -0.07
C ALA A 87 7.00 4.08 0.20
N VAL A 88 7.70 3.24 -0.54
CA VAL A 88 9.15 3.06 -0.49
C VAL A 88 9.69 3.08 -1.91
N VAL A 89 10.66 3.93 -2.19
CA VAL A 89 11.33 3.97 -3.49
C VAL A 89 12.35 2.84 -3.57
N THR A 90 12.31 2.03 -4.63
CA THR A 90 13.24 0.91 -4.84
C THR A 90 14.48 1.33 -5.63
N GLY A 91 15.47 0.43 -5.71
CA GLY A 91 16.70 0.65 -6.47
C GLY A 91 16.51 0.84 -7.97
N ASP A 92 15.37 0.43 -8.52
CA ASP A 92 15.04 0.53 -9.94
C ASP A 92 14.66 1.95 -10.38
N CYS A 93 14.60 2.90 -9.44
CA CYS A 93 14.18 4.25 -9.71
C CYS A 93 15.10 4.95 -10.72
N LEU A 94 14.51 5.51 -11.78
CA LEU A 94 15.21 6.21 -12.86
C LEU A 94 16.18 7.29 -12.35
N THR A 95 15.82 8.03 -11.29
CA THR A 95 16.67 9.08 -10.71
C THR A 95 17.92 8.53 -10.01
N LEU A 96 17.87 7.29 -9.53
CA LEU A 96 19.06 6.60 -9.00
C LEU A 96 20.00 6.16 -10.12
N ARG A 97 19.46 5.99 -11.33
CA ARG A 97 20.18 5.59 -12.55
C ARG A 97 20.61 6.75 -13.44
N GLY A 98 20.46 7.99 -12.97
CA GLY A 98 20.92 9.18 -13.69
C GLY A 98 19.88 9.80 -14.64
N VAL A 99 18.63 9.37 -14.60
CA VAL A 99 17.55 9.92 -15.44
C VAL A 99 16.65 10.84 -14.62
N VAL A 100 16.40 12.06 -15.10
CA VAL A 100 15.49 13.01 -14.46
C VAL A 100 14.05 12.51 -14.61
N CYS A 101 13.37 12.29 -13.49
CA CYS A 101 11.97 11.86 -13.44
C CYS A 101 11.32 12.40 -12.17
N ARG A 102 10.09 12.92 -12.29
CA ARG A 102 9.30 13.43 -11.14
C ARG A 102 7.87 12.88 -11.07
N SER A 103 7.54 11.90 -11.91
CA SER A 103 6.17 11.38 -12.06
C SER A 103 5.52 11.03 -10.71
N CYS A 104 6.25 10.34 -9.82
CA CYS A 104 5.70 9.95 -8.52
C CYS A 104 5.32 11.14 -7.64
N GLY A 105 6.10 12.22 -7.65
CA GLY A 105 5.80 13.44 -6.88
C GLY A 105 4.66 14.24 -7.47
N GLU A 106 4.59 14.32 -8.80
CA GLU A 106 3.50 15.03 -9.51
C GLU A 106 2.13 14.37 -9.28
N HIS A 107 2.09 13.06 -8.98
CA HIS A 107 0.87 12.32 -8.63
C HIS A 107 0.68 12.13 -7.12
N CYS A 108 1.48 12.80 -6.28
CA CYS A 108 1.36 12.71 -4.84
C CYS A 108 0.58 13.92 -4.30
N ASP A 109 -0.74 13.85 -4.37
CA ASP A 109 -1.63 14.92 -3.87
C ASP A 109 -1.40 15.23 -2.38
N GLY A 110 -0.97 14.22 -1.61
CA GLY A 110 -0.63 14.36 -0.19
C GLY A 110 0.70 15.05 0.09
N GLY A 111 1.47 15.44 -0.93
CA GLY A 111 2.75 16.16 -0.77
C GLY A 111 3.87 15.35 -0.12
N ALA A 112 3.72 14.04 0.00
CA ALA A 112 4.64 13.20 0.76
C ALA A 112 5.98 12.91 0.09
N ILE A 113 6.18 13.30 -1.17
CA ILE A 113 7.38 12.97 -1.95
C ILE A 113 8.19 14.24 -2.23
N HIS A 114 9.34 14.34 -1.57
CA HIS A 114 10.26 15.46 -1.67
C HIS A 114 11.48 15.09 -2.50
N PHE A 115 11.92 15.98 -3.39
CA PHE A 115 13.11 15.72 -4.22
C PHE A 115 14.33 16.40 -3.61
N ARG A 116 15.39 15.62 -3.36
CA ARG A 116 16.69 16.12 -2.87
C ARG A 116 17.75 15.90 -3.93
N PHE A 117 18.48 16.96 -4.29
CA PHE A 117 19.52 16.86 -5.31
C PHE A 117 20.66 15.97 -4.84
N SER A 118 21.02 15.01 -5.68
CA SER A 118 22.23 14.20 -5.53
C SER A 118 23.46 15.00 -5.95
N ARG A 119 24.65 14.46 -5.67
CA ARG A 119 25.94 15.02 -6.14
C ARG A 119 26.03 15.16 -7.66
N ARG A 120 25.19 14.44 -8.41
CA ARG A 120 25.11 14.49 -9.88
C ARG A 120 24.10 15.53 -10.39
N GLY A 121 23.54 16.37 -9.52
CA GLY A 121 22.55 17.39 -9.89
C GLY A 121 21.14 16.84 -10.17
N ILE A 122 20.91 15.55 -9.95
CA ILE A 122 19.61 14.90 -10.19
C ILE A 122 18.84 14.81 -8.87
N GLY A 123 17.61 15.33 -8.87
CA GLY A 123 16.69 15.22 -7.74
C GLY A 123 16.28 13.77 -7.52
N GLN A 124 16.56 13.22 -6.34
CA GLN A 124 16.13 11.89 -5.93
C GLN A 124 14.91 12.01 -5.00
N PRO A 125 13.88 11.18 -5.19
CA PRO A 125 12.69 11.21 -4.35
C PRO A 125 12.99 10.68 -2.95
N ARG A 126 12.36 11.31 -1.96
CA ARG A 126 12.33 10.92 -0.54
C ARG A 126 10.88 10.97 -0.08
N VAL A 127 10.39 9.84 0.40
CA VAL A 127 9.03 9.73 0.94
C VAL A 127 9.05 10.12 2.40
N SER A 128 8.17 11.04 2.79
CA SER A 128 7.86 11.41 4.17
C SER A 128 6.80 10.45 4.73
N PRO A 129 7.13 9.60 5.72
CA PRO A 129 6.16 8.64 6.26
C PRO A 129 4.99 9.33 6.97
N ALA A 130 5.22 10.52 7.54
CA ALA A 130 4.18 11.29 8.22
C ALA A 130 3.09 11.80 7.27
N GLU A 131 3.47 12.20 6.05
CA GLU A 131 2.56 12.74 5.04
C GLU A 131 2.01 11.65 4.10
N CYS A 132 2.71 10.50 3.99
CA CYS A 132 2.31 9.43 3.10
C CYS A 132 1.06 8.71 3.62
N THR A 133 -0.06 8.84 2.90
CA THR A 133 -1.31 8.14 3.21
C THR A 133 -1.30 6.67 2.77
N GLY A 134 -0.33 6.26 1.94
CA GLY A 134 -0.28 4.92 1.36
C GLY A 134 -1.27 4.70 0.22
N CYS A 135 -1.81 5.75 -0.41
CA CYS A 135 -2.90 5.63 -1.39
C CYS A 135 -2.58 4.84 -2.68
N GLY A 136 -1.31 4.70 -3.06
CA GLY A 136 -0.94 3.97 -4.29
C GLY A 136 -0.66 4.82 -5.53
N ALA A 137 -1.04 6.10 -5.55
CA ALA A 137 -0.97 6.93 -6.76
C ALA A 137 0.43 7.00 -7.38
N CYS A 138 1.45 7.15 -6.53
CA CYS A 138 2.84 7.20 -6.97
C CYS A 138 3.35 5.88 -7.60
N HIS A 139 2.79 4.72 -7.25
CA HIS A 139 3.13 3.44 -7.89
C HIS A 139 2.49 3.32 -9.26
N ALA A 140 1.19 3.63 -9.36
CA ALA A 140 0.46 3.58 -10.62
C ALA A 140 1.07 4.53 -11.68
N ALA A 141 1.56 5.70 -11.25
CA ALA A 141 2.21 6.68 -12.12
C ALA A 141 3.68 6.37 -12.46
N CYS A 142 4.31 5.39 -11.80
CA CYS A 142 5.73 5.12 -11.98
C CYS A 142 5.97 4.29 -13.25
N PRO A 143 6.67 4.82 -14.28
CA PRO A 143 6.84 4.12 -15.56
C PRO A 143 7.67 2.83 -15.45
N VAL A 144 8.50 2.72 -14.42
CA VAL A 144 9.36 1.56 -14.15
C VAL A 144 8.93 0.78 -12.90
N ARG A 145 7.76 1.11 -12.31
CA ARG A 145 7.23 0.49 -11.08
C ARG A 145 8.23 0.45 -9.91
N ALA A 146 9.10 1.45 -9.81
CA ALA A 146 10.14 1.56 -8.77
C ALA A 146 9.63 2.14 -7.43
N VAL A 147 8.33 2.05 -7.16
CA VAL A 147 7.72 2.45 -5.90
C VAL A 147 7.01 1.23 -5.35
N SER A 148 7.39 0.76 -4.18
CA SER A 148 6.74 -0.34 -3.47
C SER A 148 6.04 0.20 -2.23
N PHE A 149 5.33 -0.68 -1.51
CA PHE A 149 4.64 -0.33 -0.28
C PHE A 149 4.98 -1.34 0.81
N ARG A 150 5.09 -0.85 2.04
CA ARG A 150 5.35 -1.67 3.23
C ARG A 150 4.47 -1.21 4.38
N ASN A 151 4.10 -2.13 5.26
CA ASN A 151 3.41 -1.79 6.49
C ASN A 151 4.44 -1.30 7.51
N ASP A 152 4.30 -0.06 8.00
CA ASP A 152 5.27 0.56 8.90
C ASP A 152 5.27 -0.07 10.30
N ALA A 153 4.32 -0.98 10.58
CA ALA A 153 4.31 -1.81 11.78
C ALA A 153 5.53 -2.77 11.85
N ALA A 154 6.11 -3.16 10.71
CA ALA A 154 7.26 -4.09 10.67
C ALA A 154 8.60 -3.45 11.07
N SER A 155 8.65 -2.14 11.27
CA SER A 155 9.89 -1.40 11.56
C SER A 155 10.27 -1.35 13.05
N GLN A 156 9.46 -1.92 13.96
CA GLN A 156 9.67 -1.82 15.42
C GLN A 156 10.20 -3.10 16.10
N GLU A 157 10.23 -4.25 15.41
CA GLU A 157 10.72 -5.52 15.99
C GLU A 157 12.19 -5.85 15.68
N ASP A 158 12.86 -5.09 14.79
CA ASP A 158 14.29 -5.28 14.43
C ASP A 158 15.25 -4.32 15.17
N ARG A 159 14.78 -3.68 16.26
CA ARG A 159 15.57 -2.71 17.05
C ARG A 159 15.51 -2.94 18.56
N ALA A 160 15.32 -4.20 18.98
CA ALA A 160 15.44 -4.67 20.37
C ALA A 160 16.54 -5.73 20.47
#